data_AF-A0ABD3N5N2-F1
#
_entry.id   AF-A0ABD3N5N2-F1
#
_cell.length_a   1.000
_cell.length_b   1.000
_cell.length_c   1.000
_cell.angle_alpha   90.00
_cell.angle_beta   90.00
_cell.angle_gamma   90.00
#
_symmetry.space_group_name_H-M   'P 1'
#
loop_
_entity.id
_entity.type
_entity.pdbx_description
1 polymer ?
#
loop_
_entity_poly.entity_id
_entity_poly.type
_entity_poly.pdbx_seq_one_letter_code
_entity_poly.pdbx_strand_id
1 'polypeptide(L)'
;MHRILRAAPPRRLTLTASARPLSTAASLDKRKQSLKQPRGSTRPDWRELFRSAEYDDAWSPYIPLIGHNKPELNGESANDFKLNAKSGTIEVKHNTIQDLIEGRWQKRRHGMNLVPLTMKQKDAESSNDIEILQATAQYEGRLRWLESQTRFLCSMLDDLYRTGIRRQIDRGRTERCHRVSIDITCVIGKLLTLTPPLNSEIQLPFTFSGLAHRAASILDKIERCSPVSLQNVKPVQRNEIQTSKRAGSYRLPQHLPYTKHALPFPTAEIYNMVLLLHAKESGPACIAEEAEDVIWSMIERYMQQRELNTSNKESSILPSKENWDCVLRCWSKSTDSDRAFRAYAYVESWKRWNAHMKEQRDKAIDIYGPDLFSFHLLLETCLADGEKEERAAGIGSKIATQLWDEAKESPLFKEFDSETYCLLLACLCQKSSIKRNKSFALAKRVFQSCCEHGMLTVEVLDAVRDAVPDETFLQMVGGKKDKYVGDDKKPLPSEAIVKEVPIDWVKRLFFSA
;
A
#
# COMPACT_ATOMS: atom_id res chain seq x y z
N MET A 1 15.92 0.12 32.71
CA MET A 1 14.70 -0.49 32.14
C MET A 1 15.09 -1.40 30.96
N HIS A 2 15.78 -2.49 31.24
CA HIS A 2 16.18 -3.50 30.24
C HIS A 2 15.60 -4.84 30.66
N ARG A 3 14.40 -5.16 30.17
CA ARG A 3 13.87 -6.54 30.02
C ARG A 3 12.46 -6.49 29.44
N ILE A 4 12.23 -7.37 28.46
CA ILE A 4 10.95 -7.74 27.81
C ILE A 4 10.50 -6.82 26.65
N LEU A 5 11.17 -6.98 25.50
CA LEU A 5 10.52 -7.06 24.19
C LEU A 5 11.26 -8.13 23.39
N ARG A 6 10.93 -9.40 23.64
CA ARG A 6 11.19 -10.44 22.63
C ARG A 6 10.27 -10.10 21.47
N ALA A 7 10.86 -9.69 20.36
CA ALA A 7 10.16 -9.60 19.09
C ALA A 7 9.40 -10.91 18.87
N ALA A 8 8.09 -10.83 18.75
CA ALA A 8 7.36 -11.89 18.08
C ALA A 8 7.96 -11.98 16.67
N PRO A 9 8.30 -13.17 16.16
CA PRO A 9 8.59 -13.31 14.74
C PRO A 9 7.35 -12.84 13.95
N PRO A 10 7.50 -12.42 12.68
CA PRO A 10 6.36 -12.09 11.84
C PRO A 10 5.33 -13.23 11.92
N ARG A 11 4.04 -12.87 12.03
CA ARG A 11 2.92 -13.79 12.24
C ARG A 11 2.96 -14.91 11.20
N ARG A 12 3.62 -16.01 11.55
CA ARG A 12 3.55 -17.27 10.83
C ARG A 12 2.13 -17.78 11.02
N LEU A 13 1.33 -17.81 9.96
CA LEU A 13 0.08 -18.57 9.89
C LEU A 13 0.42 -20.05 10.13
N THR A 14 0.45 -20.44 11.39
CA THR A 14 0.61 -21.82 11.81
C THR A 14 -0.75 -22.48 11.69
N LEU A 15 -0.94 -23.23 10.60
CA LEU A 15 -1.96 -24.27 10.52
C LEU A 15 -1.70 -25.26 11.66
N THR A 16 -2.51 -25.20 12.71
CA THR A 16 -2.48 -26.17 13.80
C THR A 16 -3.04 -27.50 13.29
N ALA A 17 -2.13 -28.41 12.90
CA ALA A 17 -2.43 -29.83 12.79
C ALA A 17 -2.65 -30.37 14.22
N SER A 18 -3.90 -30.46 14.63
CA SER A 18 -4.29 -31.18 15.85
C SER A 18 -4.19 -32.68 15.60
N ALA A 19 -3.15 -33.30 16.16
CA ALA A 19 -3.08 -34.75 16.31
C ALA A 19 -3.91 -35.17 17.53
N ARG A 20 -4.98 -35.93 17.29
CA ARG A 20 -5.64 -36.79 18.29
C ARG A 20 -5.98 -38.16 17.68
N PRO A 21 -6.05 -39.20 18.51
CA PRO A 21 -5.64 -40.55 18.14
C PRO A 21 -6.75 -41.39 17.48
N LEU A 22 -6.28 -42.41 16.78
CA LEU A 22 -7.02 -43.53 16.21
C LEU A 22 -8.06 -44.12 17.17
N SER A 23 -9.34 -44.15 16.76
CA SER A 23 -10.22 -45.30 17.04
C SER A 23 -11.40 -45.38 16.06
N THR A 24 -11.75 -46.62 15.71
CA THR A 24 -12.97 -47.12 15.05
C THR A 24 -13.12 -46.94 13.53
N ALA A 25 -12.59 -47.95 12.83
CA ALA A 25 -12.96 -48.34 11.48
C ALA A 25 -14.41 -48.88 11.45
N ALA A 26 -15.39 -48.05 11.06
CA ALA A 26 -16.74 -48.54 10.71
C ALA A 26 -17.57 -47.59 9.80
N SER A 27 -17.02 -46.49 9.27
CA SER A 27 -17.83 -45.46 8.58
C SER A 27 -17.38 -45.13 7.14
N LEU A 28 -16.51 -45.93 6.51
CA LEU A 28 -15.90 -45.61 5.21
C LEU A 28 -16.59 -46.21 3.98
N ASP A 29 -17.66 -46.98 4.15
CA ASP A 29 -18.35 -47.64 3.01
C ASP A 29 -19.57 -46.90 2.45
N LYS A 30 -20.11 -45.89 3.14
CA LYS A 30 -21.27 -45.13 2.60
C LYS A 30 -20.91 -43.92 1.73
N ARG A 31 -19.64 -43.50 1.67
CA ARG A 31 -19.19 -42.35 0.85
C ARG A 31 -18.62 -42.71 -0.53
N LYS A 32 -18.45 -44.01 -0.84
CA LYS A 32 -17.98 -44.48 -2.15
C LYS A 32 -19.11 -44.74 -3.16
N GLN A 33 -20.38 -44.60 -2.78
CA GLN A 33 -21.53 -44.89 -3.65
C GLN A 33 -22.23 -43.68 -4.27
N SER A 34 -21.91 -42.43 -3.91
CA SER A 34 -22.60 -41.23 -4.47
C SER A 34 -21.82 -40.49 -5.57
N LEU A 35 -20.76 -41.05 -6.13
CA LEU A 35 -19.99 -40.49 -7.26
C LEU A 35 -19.75 -41.55 -8.35
N LYS A 36 -20.80 -42.27 -8.74
CA LYS A 36 -20.83 -42.90 -10.06
C LYS A 36 -21.37 -41.86 -11.06
N GLN A 37 -20.48 -40.99 -11.54
CA GLN A 37 -20.77 -40.26 -12.77
C GLN A 37 -20.90 -41.26 -13.93
N PRO A 38 -21.83 -41.03 -14.87
CA PRO A 38 -21.99 -41.90 -16.03
C PRO A 38 -20.67 -41.99 -16.79
N ARG A 39 -20.17 -43.22 -16.98
CA ARG A 39 -19.02 -43.52 -17.84
C ARG A 39 -19.46 -43.22 -19.28
N GLY A 40 -19.21 -42.00 -19.74
CA GLY A 40 -19.60 -41.55 -21.07
C GLY A 40 -19.53 -40.04 -21.28
N SER A 41 -19.50 -39.22 -20.22
CA SER A 41 -19.20 -37.80 -20.40
C SER A 41 -17.69 -37.64 -20.62
N THR A 42 -17.30 -37.32 -21.85
CA THR A 42 -16.03 -36.64 -22.11
C THR A 42 -15.91 -35.51 -21.11
N ARG A 43 -14.84 -35.50 -20.29
CA ARG A 43 -14.54 -34.34 -19.46
C ARG A 43 -14.68 -33.11 -20.36
N PRO A 44 -15.51 -32.12 -20.01
CA PRO A 44 -15.73 -30.96 -20.86
C PRO A 44 -14.35 -30.42 -21.25
N ASP A 45 -14.16 -30.20 -22.55
CA ASP A 45 -12.89 -29.66 -23.02
C ASP A 45 -12.66 -28.38 -22.24
N TRP A 46 -11.59 -28.33 -21.46
CA TRP A 46 -11.28 -27.16 -20.65
C TRP A 46 -11.23 -25.91 -21.55
N ARG A 47 -10.97 -26.06 -22.87
CA ARG A 47 -11.06 -24.99 -23.87
C ARG A 47 -12.47 -24.44 -24.06
N GLU A 48 -13.51 -25.27 -23.97
CA GLU A 48 -14.91 -24.82 -23.97
C GLU A 48 -15.23 -24.05 -22.67
N LEU A 49 -14.60 -24.42 -21.56
CA LEU A 49 -14.76 -23.71 -20.27
C LEU A 49 -14.14 -22.31 -20.27
N PHE A 50 -13.15 -22.03 -21.14
CA PHE A 50 -12.57 -20.69 -21.36
C PHE A 50 -13.25 -19.91 -22.51
N ARG A 51 -14.14 -20.55 -23.26
CA ARG A 51 -14.87 -19.96 -24.40
C ARG A 51 -16.38 -19.92 -24.13
N SER A 52 -16.84 -20.44 -23.01
CA SER A 52 -18.25 -20.50 -22.68
C SER A 52 -18.73 -19.10 -22.34
N ALA A 53 -19.97 -18.82 -22.71
CA ALA A 53 -20.67 -17.64 -22.21
C ALA A 53 -20.68 -17.63 -20.67
N GLU A 54 -20.57 -18.77 -19.99
CA GLU A 54 -20.41 -18.82 -18.53
C GLU A 54 -19.06 -18.30 -18.04
N TYR A 55 -17.98 -18.43 -18.81
CA TYR A 55 -16.72 -17.76 -18.50
C TYR A 55 -16.89 -16.26 -18.71
N ASP A 56 -17.46 -15.83 -19.84
CA ASP A 56 -17.68 -14.41 -20.18
C ASP A 56 -18.80 -13.70 -19.37
N ASP A 57 -19.73 -14.43 -18.77
CA ASP A 57 -20.88 -13.93 -17.98
C ASP A 57 -20.67 -14.15 -16.46
N ALA A 58 -19.68 -14.97 -16.06
CA ALA A 58 -19.18 -15.01 -14.68
C ALA A 58 -18.46 -13.71 -14.26
N TRP A 59 -18.22 -12.79 -15.20
CA TRP A 59 -17.61 -11.48 -14.96
C TRP A 59 -18.59 -10.40 -14.48
N SER A 60 -19.90 -10.69 -14.43
CA SER A 60 -20.89 -9.83 -13.78
C SER A 60 -20.75 -9.92 -12.24
N PRO A 61 -20.33 -8.83 -11.55
CA PRO A 61 -20.01 -8.86 -10.13
C PRO A 61 -21.22 -8.96 -9.21
N TYR A 62 -22.40 -8.62 -9.72
CA TYR A 62 -23.61 -8.51 -8.92
C TYR A 62 -24.80 -9.05 -9.69
N ILE A 63 -25.63 -9.81 -8.99
CA ILE A 63 -27.01 -10.01 -9.45
C ILE A 63 -27.78 -8.84 -8.82
N PRO A 64 -28.58 -8.08 -9.59
CA PRO A 64 -29.52 -7.14 -8.98
C PRO A 64 -30.32 -7.91 -7.92
N LEU A 65 -30.56 -7.29 -6.77
CA LEU A 65 -31.41 -7.91 -5.74
C LEU A 65 -32.81 -8.02 -6.34
N ILE A 66 -33.11 -9.12 -7.03
CA ILE A 66 -34.46 -9.42 -7.50
C ILE A 66 -35.24 -9.61 -6.21
N GLY A 67 -36.01 -8.58 -5.85
CA GLY A 67 -36.73 -8.51 -4.59
C GLY A 67 -37.51 -9.80 -4.38
N HIS A 68 -37.14 -10.56 -3.35
CA HIS A 68 -37.91 -11.72 -2.90
C HIS A 68 -39.22 -11.32 -2.20
N ASN A 69 -39.62 -10.05 -2.29
CA ASN A 69 -40.99 -9.65 -2.03
C ASN A 69 -41.81 -9.97 -3.29
N LYS A 70 -42.24 -11.23 -3.41
CA LYS A 70 -43.53 -11.50 -4.06
C LYS A 70 -44.58 -10.84 -3.15
N PRO A 71 -45.24 -9.74 -3.55
CA PRO A 71 -46.56 -9.52 -3.00
C PRO A 71 -47.39 -10.72 -3.46
N GLU A 72 -47.93 -11.48 -2.51
CA GLU A 72 -49.10 -12.30 -2.76
C GLU A 72 -50.23 -11.33 -3.14
N LEU A 73 -50.33 -11.01 -4.43
CA LEU A 73 -51.46 -10.32 -5.01
C LEU A 73 -52.08 -11.23 -6.06
N ASN A 74 -53.38 -11.36 -5.90
CA ASN A 74 -54.25 -12.33 -6.56
C ASN A 74 -54.20 -12.21 -8.07
N GLY A 75 -54.48 -13.35 -8.71
CA GLY A 75 -54.15 -13.61 -10.09
C GLY A 75 -54.76 -12.63 -11.08
N GLU A 76 -53.91 -12.16 -11.98
CA GLU A 76 -54.26 -11.85 -13.37
C GLU A 76 -52.98 -11.96 -14.23
N SER A 77 -53.03 -12.88 -15.19
CA SER A 77 -52.24 -13.01 -16.42
C SER A 77 -50.74 -12.70 -16.39
N ALA A 78 -49.93 -13.77 -16.25
CA ALA A 78 -48.54 -13.81 -16.69
C ALA A 78 -48.46 -13.81 -18.23
N ASN A 79 -48.20 -12.65 -18.84
CA ASN A 79 -47.76 -12.53 -20.24
C ASN A 79 -47.13 -11.15 -20.47
N ASP A 80 -45.92 -10.90 -19.95
CA ASP A 80 -45.13 -9.73 -20.36
C ASP A 80 -43.63 -10.05 -20.38
N PHE A 81 -43.25 -10.91 -21.33
CA PHE A 81 -41.92 -10.91 -21.94
C PHE A 81 -42.08 -11.08 -23.45
N LYS A 82 -42.50 -10.02 -24.13
CA LYS A 82 -42.38 -9.94 -25.59
C LYS A 82 -40.97 -9.47 -25.95
N LEU A 83 -40.13 -10.43 -26.33
CA LEU A 83 -38.93 -10.20 -27.14
C LEU A 83 -39.37 -9.54 -28.45
N ASN A 84 -39.08 -8.25 -28.61
CA ASN A 84 -39.27 -7.57 -29.89
C ASN A 84 -38.09 -7.95 -30.82
N ALA A 85 -38.28 -9.04 -31.57
CA ALA A 85 -37.25 -9.65 -32.43
C ALA A 85 -36.83 -8.78 -33.63
N LYS A 86 -37.30 -7.53 -33.75
CA LYS A 86 -37.04 -6.65 -34.91
C LYS A 86 -36.02 -5.54 -34.69
N SER A 87 -35.59 -5.22 -33.47
CA SER A 87 -34.66 -4.08 -33.26
C SER A 87 -33.27 -4.45 -32.74
N GLY A 88 -33.01 -5.68 -32.28
CA GLY A 88 -31.68 -6.09 -31.80
C GLY A 88 -31.08 -5.18 -30.72
N THR A 89 -31.90 -4.38 -30.05
CA THR A 89 -31.48 -3.38 -29.05
C THR A 89 -32.06 -3.78 -27.70
N ILE A 90 -31.15 -4.10 -26.78
CA ILE A 90 -31.48 -4.34 -25.37
C ILE A 90 -31.66 -2.97 -24.73
N GLU A 91 -32.89 -2.55 -24.49
CA GLU A 91 -33.16 -1.40 -23.60
C GLU A 91 -32.82 -1.79 -22.16
N VAL A 92 -31.60 -1.44 -21.74
CA VAL A 92 -31.20 -1.52 -20.33
C VAL A 92 -31.92 -0.40 -19.59
N LYS A 93 -32.87 -0.77 -18.73
CA LYS A 93 -33.59 0.21 -17.88
C LYS A 93 -32.59 1.02 -17.04
N HIS A 94 -32.81 2.34 -17.03
CA HIS A 94 -32.02 3.38 -16.36
C HIS A 94 -31.82 3.20 -14.84
N ASN A 95 -32.52 2.24 -14.20
CA ASN A 95 -32.48 2.01 -12.75
C ASN A 95 -31.24 1.24 -12.27
N THR A 96 -30.53 0.56 -13.18
CA THR A 96 -29.38 -0.30 -12.84
C THR A 96 -28.19 0.47 -12.25
N ILE A 97 -28.06 1.76 -12.61
CA ILE A 97 -26.94 2.62 -12.16
C ILE A 97 -27.22 3.20 -10.77
N GLN A 98 -28.46 3.60 -10.51
CA GLN A 98 -28.89 4.11 -9.20
C GLN A 98 -28.69 3.06 -8.10
N ASP A 99 -29.08 1.81 -8.39
CA ASP A 99 -28.87 0.68 -7.47
C ASP A 99 -27.36 0.44 -7.21
N LEU A 100 -26.48 0.74 -8.18
CA LEU A 100 -25.00 0.58 -8.12
C LEU A 100 -24.38 1.51 -7.09
N ILE A 101 -24.83 2.75 -7.13
CA ILE A 101 -24.38 3.83 -6.26
C ILE A 101 -24.94 3.65 -4.84
N GLU A 102 -26.17 3.14 -4.71
CA GLU A 102 -26.85 2.97 -3.42
C GLU A 102 -26.52 1.66 -2.69
N GLY A 103 -25.65 0.80 -3.25
CA GLY A 103 -25.16 -0.39 -2.58
C GLY A 103 -26.16 -1.55 -2.46
N ARG A 104 -27.25 -1.57 -3.27
CA ARG A 104 -28.30 -2.60 -3.21
C ARG A 104 -27.96 -3.88 -3.98
N TRP A 105 -26.84 -4.53 -3.66
CA TRP A 105 -26.36 -5.71 -4.38
C TRP A 105 -26.07 -6.90 -3.48
N GLN A 106 -26.31 -8.10 -4.00
CA GLN A 106 -25.89 -9.33 -3.33
C GLN A 106 -24.60 -9.87 -3.97
N LYS A 107 -23.58 -10.02 -3.13
CA LYS A 107 -22.28 -10.61 -3.48
C LYS A 107 -22.47 -12.07 -3.90
N ARG A 108 -22.08 -12.43 -5.13
CA ARG A 108 -22.02 -13.85 -5.54
C ARG A 108 -21.01 -14.58 -4.64
N ARG A 109 -21.40 -15.73 -4.08
CA ARG A 109 -20.58 -16.56 -3.15
C ARG A 109 -19.25 -17.06 -3.74
N HIS A 110 -19.09 -17.01 -5.06
CA HIS A 110 -17.90 -17.48 -5.77
C HIS A 110 -17.09 -16.36 -6.46
N GLY A 111 -17.41 -15.10 -6.17
CA GLY A 111 -16.65 -13.96 -6.69
C GLY A 111 -15.33 -13.76 -5.95
N MET A 112 -14.29 -13.38 -6.70
CA MET A 112 -13.08 -12.80 -6.15
C MET A 112 -13.41 -11.68 -5.15
N ASN A 113 -12.96 -11.82 -3.90
CA ASN A 113 -13.19 -10.84 -2.82
C ASN A 113 -12.27 -9.61 -2.98
N LEU A 114 -12.21 -9.00 -4.16
CA LEU A 114 -11.49 -7.74 -4.35
C LEU A 114 -12.30 -6.58 -3.79
N VAL A 115 -11.64 -5.69 -3.06
CA VAL A 115 -12.22 -4.40 -2.66
C VAL A 115 -12.63 -3.62 -3.92
N PRO A 116 -13.88 -3.12 -4.01
CA PRO A 116 -14.31 -2.27 -5.13
C PRO A 116 -13.40 -1.05 -5.27
N LEU A 117 -13.11 -0.66 -6.52
CA LEU A 117 -12.46 0.63 -6.73
C LEU A 117 -13.50 1.72 -6.54
N THR A 118 -13.22 2.68 -5.66
CA THR A 118 -14.12 3.80 -5.41
C THR A 118 -13.44 5.11 -5.74
N MET A 119 -14.20 6.01 -6.36
CA MET A 119 -13.79 7.38 -6.66
C MET A 119 -14.63 8.31 -5.79
N LYS A 120 -13.98 9.20 -5.04
CA LYS A 120 -14.65 10.25 -4.27
C LYS A 120 -14.22 11.60 -4.82
N GLN A 121 -15.19 12.42 -5.22
CA GLN A 121 -14.95 13.81 -5.55
C GLN A 121 -14.58 14.55 -4.27
N LYS A 122 -13.51 15.37 -4.31
CA LYS A 122 -13.19 16.30 -3.23
C LYS A 122 -14.24 17.40 -3.23
N ASP A 123 -14.65 17.87 -2.06
CA ASP A 123 -15.58 18.99 -1.92
C ASP A 123 -14.96 20.23 -2.56
N ALA A 124 -15.30 20.48 -3.82
CA ALA A 124 -14.78 21.59 -4.59
C ALA A 124 -15.74 22.77 -4.42
N GLU A 125 -15.35 23.73 -3.58
CA GLU A 125 -16.03 25.00 -3.48
C GLU A 125 -15.86 25.76 -4.82
N SER A 126 -16.91 25.79 -5.65
CA SER A 126 -17.09 26.72 -6.80
C SER A 126 -16.40 26.46 -8.16
N SER A 127 -16.02 25.22 -8.49
CA SER A 127 -15.46 24.89 -9.81
C SER A 127 -16.52 24.63 -10.90
N ASN A 128 -16.19 24.88 -12.17
CA ASN A 128 -17.04 24.64 -13.35
C ASN A 128 -17.58 23.20 -13.41
N ASP A 129 -18.87 23.02 -13.09
CA ASP A 129 -19.54 21.70 -13.03
C ASP A 129 -19.39 20.86 -14.31
N ILE A 130 -19.33 21.50 -15.49
CA ILE A 130 -19.30 20.78 -16.78
C ILE A 130 -17.97 20.04 -16.99
N GLU A 131 -16.83 20.67 -16.69
CA GLU A 131 -15.51 20.03 -16.84
C GLU A 131 -15.34 18.86 -15.87
N ILE A 132 -15.86 19.02 -14.64
CA ILE A 132 -15.87 17.97 -13.62
C ILE A 132 -16.71 16.78 -14.07
N LEU A 133 -17.89 17.00 -14.65
CA LEU A 133 -18.76 15.92 -15.15
C LEU A 133 -18.09 15.13 -16.28
N GLN A 134 -17.42 15.80 -17.23
CA GLN A 134 -16.70 15.12 -18.31
C GLN A 134 -15.51 14.30 -17.78
N ALA A 135 -14.74 14.87 -16.85
CA ALA A 135 -13.64 14.16 -16.21
C ALA A 135 -14.15 12.94 -15.43
N THR A 136 -15.23 13.09 -14.65
CA THR A 136 -15.90 12.02 -13.90
C THR A 136 -16.22 10.83 -14.82
N ALA A 137 -16.93 11.08 -15.93
CA ALA A 137 -17.30 10.02 -16.87
C ALA A 137 -16.07 9.30 -17.47
N GLN A 138 -15.01 10.05 -17.78
CA GLN A 138 -13.77 9.48 -18.28
C GLN A 138 -13.09 8.57 -17.25
N TYR A 139 -12.99 9.01 -15.99
CA TYR A 139 -12.38 8.23 -14.92
C TYR A 139 -13.21 7.00 -14.55
N GLU A 140 -14.53 7.09 -14.53
CA GLU A 140 -15.40 5.92 -14.31
C GLU A 140 -15.20 4.84 -15.38
N GLY A 141 -15.10 5.23 -16.66
CA GLY A 141 -14.82 4.28 -17.74
C GLY A 141 -13.48 3.58 -17.54
N ARG A 142 -12.45 4.33 -17.12
CA ARG A 142 -11.12 3.77 -16.80
C ARG A 142 -11.16 2.84 -15.58
N LEU A 143 -11.89 3.20 -14.53
CA LEU A 143 -12.05 2.37 -13.33
C LEU A 143 -12.75 1.06 -13.63
N ARG A 144 -13.83 1.09 -14.43
CA ARG A 144 -14.53 -0.13 -14.89
C ARG A 144 -13.61 -1.04 -15.69
N TRP A 145 -12.83 -0.47 -16.61
CA TRP A 145 -11.84 -1.21 -17.37
C TRP A 145 -10.79 -1.86 -16.45
N LEU A 146 -10.19 -1.09 -15.53
CA LEU A 146 -9.21 -1.59 -14.57
C LEU A 146 -9.78 -2.69 -13.68
N GLU A 147 -11.00 -2.52 -13.19
CA GLU A 147 -11.66 -3.52 -12.37
C GLU A 147 -11.84 -4.85 -13.11
N SER A 148 -12.28 -4.79 -14.38
CA SER A 148 -12.38 -5.97 -15.24
C SER A 148 -11.02 -6.63 -15.45
N GLN A 149 -9.97 -5.85 -15.73
CA GLN A 149 -8.63 -6.38 -15.97
C GLN A 149 -8.02 -7.02 -14.73
N THR A 150 -8.15 -6.39 -13.55
CA THR A 150 -7.64 -6.98 -12.29
C THR A 150 -8.33 -8.31 -11.99
N ARG A 151 -9.66 -8.40 -12.15
CA ARG A 151 -10.40 -9.65 -11.91
C ARG A 151 -9.97 -10.76 -12.87
N PHE A 152 -9.87 -10.43 -14.15
CA PHE A 152 -9.40 -11.36 -15.18
C PHE A 152 -8.00 -11.87 -14.83
N LEU A 153 -7.07 -10.96 -14.53
CA LEU A 153 -5.69 -11.28 -14.21
C LEU A 153 -5.57 -12.18 -12.98
N CYS A 154 -6.23 -11.82 -11.89
CA CYS A 154 -6.18 -12.60 -10.67
C CYS A 154 -6.82 -13.99 -10.81
N SER A 155 -7.90 -14.11 -11.57
CA SER A 155 -8.53 -15.42 -11.84
C SER A 155 -7.60 -16.31 -12.67
N MET A 156 -6.96 -15.72 -13.68
CA MET A 156 -5.96 -16.40 -14.49
C MET A 156 -4.74 -16.85 -13.67
N LEU A 157 -4.29 -16.04 -12.71
CA LEU A 157 -3.22 -16.44 -11.77
C LEU A 157 -3.67 -17.58 -10.85
N ASP A 158 -4.90 -17.57 -10.35
CA ASP A 158 -5.45 -18.69 -9.57
C ASP A 158 -5.50 -19.98 -10.39
N ASP A 159 -5.88 -19.89 -11.66
CA ASP A 159 -5.90 -21.03 -12.56
C ASP A 159 -4.50 -21.56 -12.82
N LEU A 160 -3.53 -20.68 -13.07
CA LEU A 160 -2.12 -21.07 -13.22
C LEU A 160 -1.60 -21.79 -11.98
N TYR A 161 -1.95 -21.29 -10.79
CA TYR A 161 -1.59 -21.91 -9.52
C TYR A 161 -2.25 -23.29 -9.34
N ARG A 162 -3.58 -23.39 -9.49
CA ARG A 162 -4.36 -24.62 -9.23
C ARG A 162 -4.04 -25.74 -10.19
N THR A 163 -3.93 -25.42 -11.47
CA THR A 163 -3.70 -26.42 -12.51
C THR A 163 -2.26 -26.93 -12.50
N GLY A 164 -1.36 -26.22 -11.80
CA GLY A 164 0.06 -26.55 -11.71
C GLY A 164 0.69 -26.76 -13.09
N ILE A 165 0.18 -26.07 -14.13
CA ILE A 165 0.48 -26.38 -15.54
C ILE A 165 1.99 -26.35 -15.75
N ARG A 166 2.59 -27.54 -15.75
CA ARG A 166 3.98 -27.77 -16.12
C ARG A 166 4.05 -27.75 -17.65
N ARG A 167 4.77 -26.74 -18.15
CA ARG A 167 4.73 -26.11 -19.49
C ARG A 167 5.25 -26.94 -20.67
N GLN A 168 5.15 -28.26 -20.63
CA GLN A 168 5.86 -29.07 -21.62
C GLN A 168 5.09 -29.31 -22.93
N ILE A 169 3.78 -29.08 -23.00
CA ILE A 169 2.97 -29.59 -24.13
C ILE A 169 2.27 -28.50 -24.98
N ASP A 170 2.06 -27.27 -24.48
CA ASP A 170 1.22 -26.27 -25.19
C ASP A 170 1.89 -24.89 -25.32
N ARG A 171 2.42 -24.60 -26.53
CA ARG A 171 3.05 -23.33 -26.90
C ARG A 171 2.09 -22.14 -26.76
N GLY A 172 0.82 -22.31 -27.14
CA GLY A 172 -0.17 -21.22 -27.08
C GLY A 172 -0.52 -20.82 -25.64
N ARG A 173 -0.30 -21.72 -24.67
CA ARG A 173 -0.42 -21.39 -23.24
C ARG A 173 0.83 -20.68 -22.69
N THR A 174 2.02 -21.03 -23.15
CA THR A 174 3.26 -20.33 -22.76
C THR A 174 3.29 -18.90 -23.26
N GLU A 175 2.86 -18.67 -24.52
CA GLU A 175 2.72 -17.32 -25.08
C GLU A 175 1.68 -16.49 -24.28
N ARG A 176 0.59 -17.13 -23.84
CA ARG A 176 -0.38 -16.48 -22.94
C ARG A 176 0.25 -16.12 -21.59
N CYS A 177 1.01 -17.00 -20.95
CA CYS A 177 1.72 -16.71 -19.69
C CYS A 177 2.69 -15.52 -19.82
N HIS A 178 3.38 -15.38 -20.94
CA HIS A 178 4.23 -14.22 -21.19
C HIS A 178 3.42 -12.93 -21.36
N ARG A 179 2.26 -13.00 -22.05
CA ARG A 179 1.32 -11.88 -22.10
C ARG A 179 0.83 -11.52 -20.70
N VAL A 180 0.56 -12.51 -19.84
CA VAL A 180 0.19 -12.25 -18.43
C VAL A 180 1.24 -11.41 -17.72
N SER A 181 2.53 -11.72 -17.84
CA SER A 181 3.57 -10.92 -17.20
C SER A 181 3.60 -9.47 -17.71
N ILE A 182 3.41 -9.27 -19.01
CA ILE A 182 3.32 -7.93 -19.61
C ILE A 182 2.04 -7.21 -19.13
N ASP A 183 0.93 -7.93 -19.09
CA ASP A 183 -0.37 -7.44 -18.64
C ASP A 183 -0.35 -7.07 -17.15
N ILE A 184 0.37 -7.82 -16.30
CA ILE A 184 0.57 -7.48 -14.88
C ILE A 184 1.21 -6.11 -14.75
N THR A 185 2.37 -5.92 -15.36
CA THR A 185 3.11 -4.65 -15.29
C THR A 185 2.28 -3.52 -15.90
N CYS A 186 1.53 -3.79 -16.98
CA CYS A 186 0.65 -2.81 -17.60
C CYS A 186 -0.54 -2.44 -16.70
N VAL A 187 -1.20 -3.40 -16.05
CA VAL A 187 -2.34 -3.16 -15.17
C VAL A 187 -1.90 -2.41 -13.93
N ILE A 188 -0.84 -2.85 -13.26
CA ILE A 188 -0.31 -2.16 -12.07
C ILE A 188 0.21 -0.76 -12.46
N GLY A 189 0.91 -0.64 -13.58
CA GLY A 189 1.34 0.66 -14.11
C GLY A 189 0.17 1.61 -14.42
N LYS A 190 -0.95 1.10 -14.95
CA LYS A 190 -2.16 1.90 -15.17
C LYS A 190 -2.92 2.23 -13.89
N LEU A 191 -2.86 1.38 -12.86
CA LEU A 191 -3.35 1.75 -11.53
C LEU A 191 -2.55 2.94 -10.99
N LEU A 192 -1.23 2.96 -11.21
CA LEU A 192 -0.37 4.07 -10.79
C LEU A 192 -0.67 5.38 -11.53
N THR A 193 -1.09 5.34 -12.80
CA THR A 193 -1.40 6.56 -13.56
C THR A 193 -2.76 7.16 -13.21
N LEU A 194 -3.64 6.45 -12.49
CA LEU A 194 -4.85 7.05 -11.94
C LEU A 194 -4.57 8.04 -10.82
N THR A 195 -3.40 7.92 -10.20
CA THR A 195 -3.01 8.78 -9.09
C THR A 195 -1.91 9.71 -9.55
N PRO A 196 -1.99 11.01 -9.23
CA PRO A 196 -0.98 11.97 -9.64
C PRO A 196 0.40 11.56 -9.10
N PRO A 197 1.51 12.03 -9.70
CA PRO A 197 2.83 11.92 -9.11
C PRO A 197 2.79 12.44 -7.67
N LEU A 198 3.56 11.81 -6.76
CA LEU A 198 3.58 12.21 -5.35
C LEU A 198 3.95 13.68 -5.12
N ASN A 199 4.68 14.29 -6.07
CA ASN A 199 5.19 15.66 -5.96
C ASN A 199 4.50 16.64 -6.93
N SER A 200 3.39 16.27 -7.58
CA SER A 200 2.70 17.20 -8.47
C SER A 200 1.76 18.10 -7.68
N GLU A 201 1.91 19.41 -7.82
CA GLU A 201 0.98 20.42 -7.28
C GLU A 201 -0.44 20.30 -7.85
N ILE A 202 -0.60 19.59 -8.98
CA ILE A 202 -1.89 19.34 -9.62
C ILE A 202 -2.71 18.40 -8.73
N GLN A 203 -3.54 18.98 -7.88
CA GLN A 203 -4.54 18.24 -7.14
C GLN A 203 -5.66 17.80 -8.09
N LEU A 204 -5.77 16.49 -8.33
CA LEU A 204 -6.95 15.96 -9.00
C LEU A 204 -8.21 16.25 -8.14
N PRO A 205 -9.35 16.55 -8.78
CA PRO A 205 -10.62 16.73 -8.06
C PRO A 205 -11.16 15.41 -7.48
N PHE A 206 -10.48 14.28 -7.73
CA PHE A 206 -10.88 12.96 -7.28
C PHE A 206 -9.81 12.34 -6.39
N THR A 207 -10.29 11.59 -5.40
CA THR A 207 -9.50 10.63 -4.63
C THR A 207 -9.96 9.23 -5.00
N PHE A 208 -9.01 8.31 -5.14
CA PHE A 208 -9.28 6.91 -5.47
C PHE A 208 -8.88 6.04 -4.29
N SER A 209 -9.68 5.01 -4.00
CA SER A 209 -9.35 4.00 -2.99
C SER A 209 -9.60 2.58 -3.49
N GLY A 210 -8.95 1.61 -2.86
CA GLY A 210 -8.91 0.20 -3.26
C GLY A 210 -7.87 -0.11 -4.34
N LEU A 211 -7.07 0.86 -4.77
CA LEU A 211 -6.01 0.66 -5.77
C LEU A 211 -4.86 -0.17 -5.19
N ALA A 212 -4.43 0.18 -3.97
CA ALA A 212 -3.34 -0.50 -3.28
C ALA A 212 -3.69 -1.96 -3.01
N HIS A 213 -4.88 -2.21 -2.42
CA HIS A 213 -5.37 -3.54 -2.11
C HIS A 213 -5.45 -4.46 -3.36
N ARG A 214 -5.80 -3.90 -4.52
CA ARG A 214 -5.81 -4.66 -5.78
C ARG A 214 -4.41 -5.02 -6.25
N ALA A 215 -3.49 -4.07 -6.20
CA ALA A 215 -2.10 -4.33 -6.59
C ALA A 215 -1.46 -5.37 -5.66
N ALA A 216 -1.71 -5.28 -4.34
CA ALA A 216 -1.30 -6.28 -3.37
C ALA A 216 -1.93 -7.67 -3.64
N SER A 217 -3.22 -7.72 -3.99
CA SER A 217 -3.90 -8.96 -4.37
C SER A 217 -3.32 -9.62 -5.63
N ILE A 218 -2.91 -8.82 -6.62
CA ILE A 218 -2.22 -9.31 -7.82
C ILE A 218 -0.84 -9.85 -7.42
N LEU A 219 -0.08 -9.11 -6.62
CA LEU A 219 1.24 -9.50 -6.13
C LEU A 219 1.21 -10.81 -5.34
N ASP A 220 0.32 -10.95 -4.35
CA ASP A 220 0.15 -12.18 -3.56
C ASP A 220 -0.12 -13.41 -4.46
N LYS A 221 -0.92 -13.25 -5.51
CA LYS A 221 -1.18 -14.34 -6.47
C LYS A 221 0.04 -14.67 -7.34
N ILE A 222 0.79 -13.66 -7.78
CA ILE A 222 2.06 -13.85 -8.48
C ILE A 222 3.03 -14.61 -7.58
N GLU A 223 3.10 -14.22 -6.31
CA GLU A 223 3.97 -14.84 -5.33
C GLU A 223 3.65 -16.33 -5.13
N ARG A 224 2.36 -16.68 -5.02
CA ARG A 224 1.88 -18.06 -4.95
C ARG A 224 2.19 -18.86 -6.21
N CYS A 225 2.11 -18.22 -7.38
CA CYS A 225 2.44 -18.86 -8.66
C CYS A 225 3.93 -19.17 -8.79
N SER A 226 4.80 -18.47 -8.05
CA SER A 226 6.24 -18.63 -8.17
C SER A 226 6.92 -18.99 -6.85
N PRO A 227 6.75 -20.23 -6.35
CA PRO A 227 7.51 -20.72 -5.21
C PRO A 227 8.99 -20.80 -5.55
N VAL A 228 9.83 -20.29 -4.63
CA VAL A 228 11.28 -20.17 -4.85
C VAL A 228 11.96 -21.54 -5.07
N SER A 229 11.36 -22.62 -4.57
CA SER A 229 11.81 -23.99 -4.82
C SER A 229 11.84 -24.39 -6.31
N LEU A 230 11.04 -23.76 -7.18
CA LEU A 230 11.00 -24.08 -8.62
C LEU A 230 12.19 -23.49 -9.40
N GLN A 231 12.94 -22.54 -8.84
CA GLN A 231 14.08 -21.91 -9.52
C GLN A 231 15.35 -22.77 -9.50
N ASN A 232 15.40 -23.79 -8.63
CA ASN A 232 16.56 -24.67 -8.45
C ASN A 232 16.71 -25.77 -9.50
N VAL A 233 15.85 -25.83 -10.51
CA VAL A 233 16.04 -26.78 -11.61
C VAL A 233 17.21 -26.26 -12.45
N LYS A 234 18.44 -26.62 -12.06
CA LYS A 234 19.65 -26.37 -12.84
C LYS A 234 19.31 -26.74 -14.28
N PRO A 235 19.51 -25.83 -15.26
CA PRO A 235 19.29 -26.17 -16.66
C PRO A 235 20.14 -27.40 -16.91
N VAL A 236 19.50 -28.54 -17.18
CA VAL A 236 20.18 -29.81 -17.46
C VAL A 236 21.22 -29.48 -18.52
N GLN A 237 22.50 -29.49 -18.12
CA GLN A 237 23.60 -29.10 -18.99
C GLN A 237 23.52 -30.01 -20.20
N ARG A 238 23.15 -29.42 -21.35
CA ARG A 238 22.83 -30.14 -22.58
C ARG A 238 24.11 -30.57 -23.31
N ASN A 239 25.14 -30.96 -22.57
CA ASN A 239 26.47 -31.24 -23.08
C ASN A 239 26.57 -32.60 -23.78
N GLU A 240 25.50 -33.42 -23.86
CA GLU A 240 25.58 -34.75 -24.46
C GLU A 240 24.68 -35.00 -25.70
N ILE A 241 23.91 -34.02 -26.19
CA ILE A 241 23.08 -34.21 -27.39
C ILE A 241 23.67 -33.42 -28.57
N GLN A 242 24.91 -33.74 -28.97
CA GLN A 242 25.54 -33.19 -30.18
C GLN A 242 25.84 -34.21 -31.30
N THR A 243 25.46 -35.49 -31.18
CA THR A 243 25.92 -36.51 -32.16
C THR A 243 24.89 -37.04 -33.16
N SER A 244 23.63 -36.57 -33.20
CA SER A 244 22.68 -37.02 -34.23
C SER A 244 22.37 -35.93 -35.26
N LYS A 245 23.25 -35.79 -36.26
CA LYS A 245 22.97 -35.06 -37.50
C LYS A 245 21.97 -35.88 -38.34
N ARG A 246 20.67 -35.80 -38.04
CA ARG A 246 19.62 -36.18 -39.02
C ARG A 246 19.06 -34.91 -39.65
N ALA A 247 19.29 -34.80 -40.96
CA ALA A 247 18.79 -33.73 -41.81
C ALA A 247 17.24 -33.73 -41.80
N GLY A 248 16.64 -32.58 -41.49
CA GLY A 248 15.19 -32.38 -41.56
C GLY A 248 14.54 -31.72 -40.34
N SER A 249 15.26 -31.48 -39.24
CA SER A 249 14.68 -30.88 -38.03
C SER A 249 14.63 -29.34 -38.12
N TYR A 250 13.42 -28.79 -38.14
CA TYR A 250 13.15 -27.36 -37.93
C TYR A 250 13.98 -26.82 -36.76
N ARG A 251 14.84 -25.82 -37.01
CA ARG A 251 15.60 -25.13 -35.97
C ARG A 251 14.61 -24.34 -35.11
N LEU A 252 14.20 -24.91 -33.97
CA LEU A 252 13.53 -24.16 -32.92
C LEU A 252 14.40 -22.95 -32.54
N PRO A 253 13.84 -21.72 -32.52
CA PRO A 253 14.58 -20.53 -32.09
C PRO A 253 15.27 -20.76 -30.74
N GLN A 254 16.57 -20.50 -30.67
CA GLN A 254 17.41 -20.79 -29.51
C GLN A 254 17.01 -20.01 -28.22
N HIS A 255 16.13 -19.01 -28.31
CA HIS A 255 15.61 -18.27 -27.16
C HIS A 255 14.41 -18.92 -26.45
N LEU A 256 13.69 -19.85 -27.10
CA LEU A 256 12.51 -20.52 -26.54
C LEU A 256 12.77 -21.63 -25.48
N PRO A 257 13.95 -22.25 -25.36
CA PRO A 257 14.20 -23.21 -24.27
C PRO A 257 14.28 -22.56 -22.89
N TYR A 258 14.69 -21.30 -22.80
CA TYR A 258 14.80 -20.55 -21.53
C TYR A 258 13.44 -20.01 -21.05
N THR A 259 12.44 -19.88 -21.94
CA THR A 259 11.07 -19.46 -21.59
C THR A 259 10.20 -20.59 -21.01
N LYS A 260 10.74 -21.83 -20.94
CA LYS A 260 10.05 -23.01 -20.39
C LYS A 260 9.67 -22.88 -18.91
N HIS A 261 10.13 -21.85 -18.21
CA HIS A 261 9.91 -21.63 -16.77
C HIS A 261 9.34 -20.26 -16.38
N ALA A 262 8.98 -19.39 -17.32
CA ALA A 262 8.52 -18.02 -17.03
C ALA A 262 7.11 -17.94 -16.38
N LEU A 263 6.89 -18.62 -15.25
CA LEU A 263 5.80 -18.25 -14.34
C LEU A 263 6.03 -16.78 -13.99
N PRO A 264 4.97 -15.97 -13.89
CA PRO A 264 5.14 -14.59 -13.48
C PRO A 264 5.90 -14.62 -12.15
N PHE A 265 7.08 -14.00 -12.16
CA PHE A 265 7.94 -13.89 -11.00
C PHE A 265 7.88 -12.43 -10.56
N PRO A 266 7.68 -12.16 -9.26
CA PRO A 266 7.61 -10.78 -8.80
C PRO A 266 9.00 -10.15 -8.95
N THR A 267 9.09 -9.09 -9.74
CA THR A 267 10.33 -8.33 -9.92
C THR A 267 10.38 -7.17 -8.92
N ALA A 268 11.56 -6.57 -8.73
CA ALA A 268 11.70 -5.38 -7.88
C ALA A 268 10.76 -4.26 -8.33
N GLU A 269 10.59 -4.06 -9.64
CA GLU A 269 9.68 -3.06 -10.21
C GLU A 269 8.22 -3.33 -9.81
N ILE A 270 7.79 -4.59 -9.75
CA ILE A 270 6.43 -4.93 -9.32
C ILE A 270 6.24 -4.54 -7.85
N TYR A 271 7.18 -4.89 -6.97
CA TYR A 271 7.14 -4.46 -5.56
C TYR A 271 7.11 -2.94 -5.43
N ASN A 272 7.99 -2.24 -6.16
CA ASN A 272 8.07 -0.78 -6.17
C ASN A 272 6.73 -0.16 -6.56
N MET A 273 6.11 -0.67 -7.62
CA MET A 273 4.82 -0.16 -8.09
C MET A 273 3.70 -0.40 -7.07
N VAL A 274 3.66 -1.56 -6.42
CA VAL A 274 2.68 -1.88 -5.38
C VAL A 274 2.87 -0.96 -4.18
N LEU A 275 4.10 -0.79 -3.67
CA LEU A 275 4.40 0.09 -2.55
C LEU A 275 4.07 1.56 -2.86
N LEU A 276 4.33 2.02 -4.08
CA LEU A 276 3.94 3.36 -4.52
C LEU A 276 2.41 3.56 -4.54
N LEU A 277 1.63 2.52 -4.87
CA LEU A 277 0.17 2.59 -4.77
C LEU A 277 -0.30 2.71 -3.33
N HIS A 278 0.27 1.91 -2.41
CA HIS A 278 -0.01 2.04 -0.98
C HIS A 278 0.33 3.44 -0.47
N ALA A 279 1.50 3.99 -0.80
CA ALA A 279 1.95 5.31 -0.35
C ALA A 279 1.07 6.48 -0.84
N LYS A 280 0.26 6.26 -1.88
CA LYS A 280 -0.68 7.27 -2.41
C LYS A 280 -2.07 7.16 -1.79
N GLU A 281 -2.41 6.06 -1.14
CA GLU A 281 -3.72 5.84 -0.54
C GLU A 281 -3.71 6.26 0.94
N SER A 282 -4.71 7.02 1.36
CA SER A 282 -4.96 7.35 2.76
C SER A 282 -6.07 6.46 3.30
N GLY A 283 -6.00 6.05 4.56
CA GLY A 283 -7.06 5.22 5.14
C GLY A 283 -6.69 4.58 6.47
N PRO A 284 -7.38 3.50 6.87
CA PRO A 284 -7.16 2.85 8.15
C PRO A 284 -5.78 2.15 8.23
N ALA A 285 -5.40 1.74 9.44
CA ALA A 285 -4.13 1.05 9.73
C ALA A 285 -3.81 -0.09 8.76
N CYS A 286 -4.83 -0.84 8.31
CA CYS A 286 -4.61 -2.02 7.47
C CYS A 286 -3.91 -1.70 6.14
N ILE A 287 -4.04 -0.48 5.60
CA ILE A 287 -3.34 -0.10 4.36
C ILE A 287 -1.82 -0.02 4.58
N ALA A 288 -1.41 0.53 5.73
CA ALA A 288 0.00 0.61 6.11
C ALA A 288 0.55 -0.76 6.54
N GLU A 289 -0.24 -1.56 7.25
CA GLU A 289 0.10 -2.96 7.58
C GLU A 289 0.28 -3.81 6.31
N GLU A 290 -0.60 -3.69 5.32
CA GLU A 290 -0.43 -4.38 4.03
C GLU A 290 0.85 -3.90 3.31
N ALA A 291 1.20 -2.62 3.38
CA ALA A 291 2.45 -2.11 2.82
C ALA A 291 3.70 -2.67 3.53
N GLU A 292 3.64 -2.82 4.86
CA GLU A 292 4.66 -3.55 5.64
C GLU A 292 4.79 -5.00 5.18
N ASP A 293 3.69 -5.71 5.01
CA ASP A 293 3.70 -7.10 4.56
C ASP A 293 4.35 -7.24 3.17
N VAL A 294 4.12 -6.28 2.26
CA VAL A 294 4.75 -6.24 0.94
C VAL A 294 6.27 -6.10 1.03
N ILE A 295 6.80 -5.19 1.84
CA ILE A 295 8.26 -5.02 1.98
C ILE A 295 8.90 -6.22 2.67
N TRP A 296 8.23 -6.83 3.66
CA TRP A 296 8.74 -8.03 4.31
C TRP A 296 8.73 -9.24 3.38
N SER A 297 7.71 -9.37 2.51
CA SER A 297 7.71 -10.39 1.46
C SER A 297 8.87 -10.19 0.47
N MET A 298 9.13 -8.94 0.06
CA MET A 298 10.27 -8.59 -0.78
C MET A 298 11.61 -9.04 -0.14
N ILE A 299 11.79 -8.80 1.16
CA ILE A 299 12.96 -9.24 1.93
C ILE A 299 13.05 -10.76 2.02
N GLU A 300 11.95 -11.44 2.31
CA GLU A 300 11.93 -12.90 2.39
C GLU A 300 12.36 -13.51 1.05
N ARG A 301 11.84 -12.98 -0.07
CA ARG A 301 12.25 -13.42 -1.40
C ARG A 301 13.72 -13.19 -1.68
N TYR A 302 14.23 -12.01 -1.33
CA TYR A 302 15.65 -11.72 -1.47
C TYR A 302 16.51 -12.72 -0.68
N MET A 303 16.15 -13.02 0.57
CA MET A 303 16.85 -14.00 1.39
C MET A 303 16.79 -15.40 0.79
N GLN A 304 15.62 -15.84 0.31
CA GLN A 304 15.46 -17.12 -0.34
C GLN A 304 16.30 -17.21 -1.64
N GLN A 305 16.35 -16.15 -2.47
CA GLN A 305 17.19 -16.13 -3.67
C GLN A 305 18.68 -16.21 -3.33
N ARG A 306 19.09 -15.53 -2.27
CA ARG A 306 20.48 -15.53 -1.80
C ARG A 306 20.91 -16.93 -1.37
N GLU A 307 20.09 -17.65 -0.60
CA GLU A 307 20.38 -19.03 -0.18
C GLU A 307 20.56 -19.99 -1.37
N LEU A 308 19.89 -19.72 -2.49
CA LEU A 308 19.98 -20.54 -3.69
C LEU A 308 21.20 -20.24 -4.57
N ASN A 309 22.05 -19.27 -4.18
CA ASN A 309 23.25 -18.87 -4.92
C ASN A 309 22.99 -18.62 -6.41
N THR A 310 21.82 -18.10 -6.78
CA THR A 310 21.55 -17.65 -8.15
C THR A 310 22.38 -16.40 -8.39
N SER A 311 23.62 -16.58 -8.85
CA SER A 311 24.67 -15.57 -8.98
C SER A 311 24.41 -14.46 -10.02
N ASN A 312 23.16 -14.30 -10.47
CA ASN A 312 22.79 -13.22 -11.36
C ASN A 312 22.65 -11.93 -10.55
N LYS A 313 23.75 -11.18 -10.46
CA LYS A 313 23.81 -9.88 -9.79
C LYS A 313 22.83 -8.84 -10.35
N GLU A 314 22.33 -9.04 -11.57
CA GLU A 314 21.60 -8.02 -12.34
C GLU A 314 20.13 -7.82 -11.93
N SER A 315 19.53 -8.68 -11.08
CA SER A 315 18.11 -8.53 -10.70
C SER A 315 17.87 -8.83 -9.22
N SER A 316 18.60 -8.14 -8.34
CA SER A 316 18.38 -8.25 -6.90
C SER A 316 17.03 -7.63 -6.52
N ILE A 317 16.16 -8.42 -5.89
CA ILE A 317 14.88 -7.94 -5.31
C ILE A 317 15.13 -7.28 -3.93
N LEU A 318 16.26 -6.61 -3.77
CA LEU A 318 16.57 -5.97 -2.50
C LEU A 318 15.71 -4.70 -2.36
N PRO A 319 15.03 -4.48 -1.22
CA PRO A 319 14.31 -3.24 -1.00
C PRO A 319 15.26 -2.04 -1.03
N SER A 320 14.93 -1.05 -1.86
CA SER A 320 15.61 0.24 -1.85
C SER A 320 15.12 1.09 -0.68
N LYS A 321 15.82 2.20 -0.41
CA LYS A 321 15.40 3.16 0.61
C LYS A 321 13.98 3.70 0.35
N GLU A 322 13.68 3.99 -0.91
CA GLU A 322 12.37 4.48 -1.34
C GLU A 322 11.25 3.49 -1.03
N ASN A 323 11.53 2.17 -1.04
CA ASN A 323 10.56 1.16 -0.62
C ASN A 323 10.21 1.29 0.86
N TRP A 324 11.21 1.50 1.71
CA TRP A 324 10.99 1.69 3.15
C TRP A 324 10.22 2.98 3.42
N ASP A 325 10.58 4.06 2.74
CA ASP A 325 9.91 5.36 2.87
C ASP A 325 8.46 5.32 2.37
N CYS A 326 8.13 4.47 1.37
CA CYS A 326 6.73 4.28 0.95
C CYS A 326 5.85 3.77 2.09
N VAL A 327 6.34 2.84 2.91
CA VAL A 327 5.60 2.32 4.06
C VAL A 327 5.43 3.40 5.13
N LEU A 328 6.46 4.22 5.39
CA LEU A 328 6.35 5.35 6.31
C LEU A 328 5.32 6.38 5.84
N ARG A 329 5.25 6.67 4.53
CA ARG A 329 4.18 7.51 3.95
C ARG A 329 2.79 6.92 4.15
N CYS A 330 2.65 5.59 4.13
CA CYS A 330 1.38 4.94 4.44
C CYS A 330 0.99 5.18 5.91
N TRP A 331 1.96 5.05 6.83
CA TRP A 331 1.72 5.34 8.24
C TRP A 331 1.41 6.82 8.50
N SER A 332 2.06 7.76 7.82
CA SER A 332 1.80 9.19 8.03
C SER A 332 0.40 9.60 7.56
N LYS A 333 -0.14 8.88 6.56
CA LYS A 333 -1.52 9.06 6.05
C LYS A 333 -2.56 8.18 6.74
N SER A 334 -2.16 7.36 7.71
CA SER A 334 -3.05 6.42 8.39
C SER A 334 -3.98 7.17 9.35
N THR A 335 -5.26 6.80 9.41
CA THR A 335 -6.22 7.36 10.38
C THR A 335 -6.18 6.63 11.74
N ASP A 336 -5.16 5.81 11.99
CA ASP A 336 -5.02 5.03 13.23
C ASP A 336 -4.46 5.87 14.38
N SER A 337 -5.09 5.81 15.55
CA SER A 337 -4.66 6.57 16.73
C SER A 337 -3.29 6.14 17.29
N ASP A 338 -2.86 4.91 16.99
CA ASP A 338 -1.56 4.38 17.40
C ASP A 338 -0.54 4.41 16.21
N ARG A 339 -0.81 5.16 15.13
CA ARG A 339 0.04 5.24 13.92
C ARG A 339 1.50 5.59 14.24
N ALA A 340 1.73 6.56 15.12
CA ALA A 340 3.06 6.99 15.53
C ALA A 340 3.87 5.84 16.14
N PHE A 341 3.25 5.07 17.03
CA PHE A 341 3.88 3.93 17.69
C PHE A 341 4.26 2.83 16.70
N ARG A 342 3.36 2.53 15.76
CA ARG A 342 3.58 1.50 14.74
C ARG A 342 4.66 1.91 13.74
N ALA A 343 4.61 3.16 13.27
CA ALA A 343 5.64 3.72 12.40
C ALA A 343 7.03 3.68 13.06
N TYR A 344 7.13 4.05 14.34
CA TYR A 344 8.40 3.98 15.07
C TYR A 344 8.88 2.53 15.23
N ALA A 345 7.99 1.59 15.56
CA ALA A 345 8.31 0.17 15.65
C ALA A 345 8.79 -0.42 14.30
N TYR A 346 8.22 0.05 13.20
CA TYR A 346 8.65 -0.29 11.84
C TYR A 346 10.07 0.23 11.56
N VAL A 347 10.38 1.50 11.87
CA VAL A 347 11.74 2.06 11.74
C VAL A 347 12.77 1.29 12.57
N GLU A 348 12.42 0.90 13.79
CA GLU A 348 13.29 0.06 14.63
C GLU A 348 13.54 -1.32 14.01
N SER A 349 12.52 -1.89 13.34
CA SER A 349 12.65 -3.15 12.62
C SER A 349 13.55 -3.02 11.38
N TRP A 350 13.42 -1.91 10.64
CA TRP A 350 14.32 -1.56 9.53
C TRP A 350 15.77 -1.43 10.00
N LYS A 351 16.04 -0.66 11.07
CA LYS A 351 17.39 -0.52 11.66
C LYS A 351 17.99 -1.87 12.06
N ARG A 352 17.20 -2.76 12.68
CA ARG A 352 17.65 -4.11 13.07
C ARG A 352 17.97 -4.99 11.87
N TRP A 353 17.12 -4.97 10.84
CA TRP A 353 17.39 -5.70 9.61
C TRP A 353 18.68 -5.21 8.93
N ASN A 354 18.89 -3.89 8.87
CA ASN A 354 20.12 -3.30 8.37
C ASN A 354 21.37 -3.74 9.15
N ALA A 355 21.29 -3.74 10.49
CA ALA A 355 22.38 -4.21 11.33
C ALA A 355 22.71 -5.69 11.08
N HIS A 356 21.69 -6.53 10.95
CA HIS A 356 21.83 -7.94 10.62
C HIS A 356 22.49 -8.15 9.25
N MET A 357 22.07 -7.40 8.23
CA MET A 357 22.65 -7.46 6.89
C MET A 357 24.12 -7.01 6.88
N LYS A 358 24.48 -5.97 7.66
CA LYS A 358 25.88 -5.52 7.83
C LYS A 358 26.76 -6.60 8.47
N GLU A 359 26.24 -7.31 9.48
CA GLU A 359 26.96 -8.39 10.16
C GLU A 359 27.25 -9.57 9.23
N GLN A 360 26.33 -9.89 8.32
CA GLN A 360 26.50 -10.97 7.35
C GLN A 360 27.56 -10.70 6.26
N ARG A 361 28.32 -9.60 6.38
CA ARG A 361 29.52 -9.23 5.59
C ARG A 361 29.33 -9.22 4.08
N ASP A 362 28.12 -8.93 3.60
CA ASP A 362 27.93 -8.63 2.18
C ASP A 362 28.37 -7.18 1.92
N LYS A 363 29.70 -6.97 1.83
CA LYS A 363 30.31 -5.64 1.64
C LYS A 363 29.84 -4.93 0.36
N ALA A 364 29.16 -5.64 -0.53
CA ALA A 364 28.68 -5.13 -1.80
C ALA A 364 27.28 -4.49 -1.72
N ILE A 365 26.58 -4.59 -0.58
CA ILE A 365 25.22 -4.07 -0.45
C ILE A 365 25.26 -2.74 0.29
N ASP A 366 24.88 -1.67 -0.41
CA ASP A 366 24.59 -0.39 0.21
C ASP A 366 23.31 -0.54 1.05
N ILE A 367 23.51 -0.71 2.35
CA ILE A 367 22.43 -0.84 3.32
C ILE A 367 22.04 0.56 3.78
N TYR A 368 20.94 1.08 3.22
CA TYR A 368 20.40 2.39 3.55
C TYR A 368 19.67 2.36 4.89
N GLY A 369 20.12 3.19 5.83
CA GLY A 369 19.39 3.48 7.06
C GLY A 369 18.33 4.56 6.86
N PRO A 370 17.43 4.75 7.84
CA PRO A 370 16.56 5.92 7.88
C PRO A 370 17.39 7.21 7.83
N ASP A 371 16.97 8.16 7.03
CA ASP A 371 17.61 9.47 6.92
C ASP A 371 16.68 10.60 7.39
N LEU A 372 17.05 11.85 7.09
CA LEU A 372 16.24 13.02 7.43
C LEU A 372 14.83 12.94 6.83
N PHE A 373 14.67 12.45 5.60
CA PHE A 373 13.36 12.30 4.98
C PHE A 373 12.51 11.23 5.69
N SER A 374 13.09 10.08 6.02
CA SER A 374 12.38 9.05 6.82
C SER A 374 11.98 9.59 8.20
N PHE A 375 12.82 10.41 8.80
CA PHE A 375 12.57 11.06 10.09
C PHE A 375 11.42 12.08 10.01
N HIS A 376 11.40 12.89 8.95
CA HIS A 376 10.32 13.82 8.66
C HIS A 376 8.96 13.09 8.57
N LEU A 377 8.88 12.01 7.76
CA LEU A 377 7.67 11.18 7.65
C LEU A 377 7.23 10.60 9.00
N LEU A 378 8.19 10.22 9.84
CA LEU A 378 7.90 9.70 11.16
C LEU A 378 7.36 10.78 12.11
N LEU A 379 7.82 12.03 11.99
CA LEU A 379 7.23 13.15 12.72
C LEU A 379 5.81 13.46 12.24
N GLU A 380 5.52 13.37 10.94
CA GLU A 380 4.14 13.49 10.44
C GLU A 380 3.22 12.48 11.13
N THR A 381 3.67 11.24 11.33
CA THR A 381 2.86 10.22 12.02
C THR A 381 2.57 10.57 13.48
N CYS A 382 3.42 11.41 14.09
CA CYS A 382 3.29 11.86 15.48
C CYS A 382 2.25 12.99 15.65
N LEU A 383 1.81 13.62 14.56
CA LEU A 383 0.69 14.56 14.55
C LEU A 383 -0.62 13.84 14.87
N ALA A 384 -1.47 14.43 15.69
CA ALA A 384 -2.82 13.95 15.98
C ALA A 384 -3.84 14.81 15.22
N ASP A 385 -4.81 14.19 14.55
CA ASP A 385 -5.69 14.88 13.58
C ASP A 385 -6.98 15.44 14.23
N GLY A 386 -6.96 15.69 15.56
CA GLY A 386 -8.09 16.34 16.24
C GLY A 386 -8.01 16.38 17.76
N GLU A 387 -8.88 17.20 18.36
CA GLU A 387 -8.94 17.44 19.81
C GLU A 387 -9.25 16.18 20.65
N LYS A 388 -9.94 15.19 20.04
CA LYS A 388 -10.36 13.96 20.73
C LYS A 388 -9.25 12.92 20.87
N GLU A 389 -8.07 13.16 20.31
CA GLU A 389 -6.98 12.19 20.22
C GLU A 389 -5.86 12.44 21.24
N GLU A 390 -6.20 12.82 22.48
CA GLU A 390 -5.22 13.16 23.52
C GLU A 390 -4.23 12.03 23.83
N ARG A 391 -4.65 10.78 23.62
CA ARG A 391 -3.79 9.59 23.70
C ARG A 391 -2.77 9.57 22.56
N ALA A 392 -3.20 9.77 21.31
CA ALA A 392 -2.34 9.77 20.14
C ALA A 392 -1.28 10.88 20.25
N ALA A 393 -1.70 12.10 20.58
CA ALA A 393 -0.79 13.22 20.83
C ALA A 393 0.23 12.92 21.95
N GLY A 394 -0.19 12.18 22.99
CA GLY A 394 0.70 11.75 24.06
C GLY A 394 1.72 10.68 23.65
N ILE A 395 1.37 9.82 22.69
CA ILE A 395 2.28 8.83 22.11
C ILE A 395 3.23 9.55 21.14
N GLY A 396 2.70 10.37 20.24
CA GLY A 396 3.46 11.17 19.28
C GLY A 396 4.52 12.05 19.94
N SER A 397 4.14 12.83 20.97
CA SER A 397 5.08 13.67 21.73
C SER A 397 6.22 12.89 22.39
N LYS A 398 5.94 11.67 22.89
CA LYS A 398 6.97 10.79 23.47
C LYS A 398 7.93 10.28 22.41
N ILE A 399 7.41 9.88 21.26
CA ILE A 399 8.22 9.37 20.14
C ILE A 399 9.06 10.52 19.57
N ALA A 400 8.47 11.70 19.35
CA ALA A 400 9.19 12.91 18.96
C ALA A 400 10.34 13.27 19.92
N THR A 401 10.14 13.07 21.24
CA THR A 401 11.21 13.23 22.23
C THR A 401 12.35 12.24 22.02
N GLN A 402 12.02 10.95 21.82
CA GLN A 402 13.03 9.91 21.56
C GLN A 402 13.79 10.18 20.27
N LEU A 403 13.07 10.58 19.22
CA LEU A 403 13.62 10.93 17.92
C LEU A 403 14.59 12.11 17.99
N TRP A 404 14.28 13.14 18.77
CA TRP A 404 15.19 14.24 19.02
C TRP A 404 16.47 13.80 19.74
N ASP A 405 16.35 12.95 20.76
CA ASP A 405 17.51 12.44 21.49
C ASP A 405 18.38 11.54 20.58
N GLU A 406 17.77 10.66 19.77
CA GLU A 406 18.46 9.85 18.77
C GLU A 406 19.18 10.70 17.71
N ALA A 407 18.53 11.78 17.26
CA ALA A 407 19.09 12.65 16.24
C ALA A 407 20.33 13.39 16.73
N LYS A 408 20.37 13.79 18.00
CA LYS A 408 21.56 14.42 18.62
C LYS A 408 22.76 13.50 18.65
N GLU A 409 22.54 12.21 18.88
CA GLU A 409 23.61 11.23 18.96
C GLU A 409 24.08 10.78 17.57
N SER A 410 23.22 10.88 16.56
CA SER A 410 23.49 10.39 15.23
C SER A 410 24.18 11.43 14.34
N PRO A 411 25.31 11.09 13.70
CA PRO A 411 26.01 12.00 12.79
C PRO A 411 25.24 12.24 11.48
N LEU A 412 24.14 11.53 11.24
CA LEU A 412 23.29 11.71 10.05
C LEU A 412 22.39 12.95 10.16
N PHE A 413 22.10 13.43 11.36
CA PHE A 413 21.18 14.56 11.60
C PHE A 413 21.92 15.82 12.04
N LYS A 414 23.07 16.11 11.43
CA LYS A 414 23.88 17.30 11.78
C LYS A 414 23.10 18.59 11.61
N GLU A 415 22.22 18.65 10.62
CA GLU A 415 21.45 19.85 10.29
C GLU A 415 20.01 19.43 10.00
N PHE A 416 19.10 19.88 10.84
CA PHE A 416 17.66 19.83 10.56
C PHE A 416 17.28 21.03 9.72
N ASP A 417 16.39 20.83 8.75
CA ASP A 417 15.74 21.93 8.06
C ASP A 417 14.66 22.58 8.93
N SER A 418 14.21 23.77 8.51
CA SER A 418 13.16 24.53 9.20
C SER A 418 11.85 23.74 9.31
N GLU A 419 11.52 22.95 8.29
CA GLU A 419 10.31 22.15 8.23
C GLU A 419 10.32 21.03 9.29
N THR A 420 11.44 20.32 9.44
CA THR A 420 11.61 19.30 10.49
C THR A 420 11.55 19.91 11.87
N TYR A 421 12.13 21.10 12.08
CA TYR A 421 11.98 21.83 13.34
C TYR A 421 10.52 22.20 13.63
N CYS A 422 9.79 22.69 12.62
CA CYS A 422 8.38 23.03 12.72
C CYS A 422 7.56 21.81 13.15
N LEU A 423 7.72 20.67 12.44
CA LEU A 423 7.03 19.42 12.77
C LEU A 423 7.39 18.90 14.17
N LEU A 424 8.66 18.95 14.54
CA LEU A 424 9.12 18.48 15.84
C LEU A 424 8.52 19.33 16.97
N LEU A 425 8.51 20.65 16.82
CA LEU A 425 7.91 21.57 17.79
C LEU A 425 6.39 21.40 17.86
N ALA A 426 5.72 21.27 16.72
CA ALA A 426 4.30 20.95 16.67
C ALA A 426 4.04 19.66 17.46
N CYS A 427 4.82 18.58 17.22
CA CYS A 427 4.72 17.31 17.94
C CYS A 427 4.92 17.40 19.45
N LEU A 428 5.88 18.21 19.89
CA LEU A 428 6.15 18.39 21.31
C LEU A 428 5.06 19.22 22.01
N CYS A 429 4.38 20.10 21.28
CA CYS A 429 3.44 21.06 21.82
C CYS A 429 1.95 20.70 21.62
N GLN A 430 1.58 19.63 20.89
CA GLN A 430 0.16 19.27 20.62
C GLN A 430 -0.72 19.09 21.88
N LYS A 431 -0.14 18.81 23.04
CA LYS A 431 -0.92 18.64 24.27
C LYS A 431 -1.22 19.98 24.92
N SER A 432 -2.52 20.33 24.96
CA SER A 432 -3.07 21.37 25.85
C SER A 432 -2.67 21.19 27.32
N SER A 433 -2.27 19.98 27.73
CA SER A 433 -1.70 19.68 29.04
C SER A 433 -0.18 19.90 29.14
N ILE A 434 0.41 20.89 28.46
CA ILE A 434 1.79 21.38 28.70
C ILE A 434 2.05 21.82 30.17
N LYS A 435 1.10 21.62 31.08
CA LYS A 435 1.32 21.66 32.54
C LYS A 435 2.46 20.75 33.06
N ARG A 436 3.01 19.86 32.23
CA ARG A 436 4.19 19.05 32.59
C ARG A 436 5.48 19.76 32.17
N ASN A 437 6.21 20.28 33.16
CA ASN A 437 7.50 20.98 33.01
C ASN A 437 8.53 20.31 32.08
N LYS A 438 8.51 18.98 31.92
CA LYS A 438 9.49 18.25 31.09
C LYS A 438 9.32 18.45 29.59
N SER A 439 8.09 18.34 29.06
CA SER A 439 7.83 18.50 27.63
C SER A 439 8.10 19.94 27.20
N PHE A 440 7.71 20.91 28.03
CA PHE A 440 8.01 22.32 27.80
C PHE A 440 9.52 22.60 27.79
N ALA A 441 10.27 22.09 28.77
CA ALA A 441 11.72 22.27 28.80
C ALA A 441 12.42 21.63 27.59
N LEU A 442 11.85 20.57 27.01
CA LEU A 442 12.35 20.00 25.78
C LEU A 442 12.00 20.86 24.56
N ALA A 443 10.74 21.27 24.41
CA ALA A 443 10.32 22.17 23.33
C ALA A 443 11.14 23.46 23.31
N LYS A 444 11.41 24.05 24.49
CA LYS A 444 12.30 25.20 24.63
C LYS A 444 13.72 24.93 24.15
N ARG A 445 14.28 23.75 24.45
CA ARG A 445 15.62 23.35 23.98
C ARG A 445 15.64 23.13 22.46
N VAL A 446 14.60 22.53 21.89
CA VAL A 446 14.47 22.35 20.44
C VAL A 446 14.36 23.71 19.75
N PHE A 447 13.54 24.61 20.27
CA PHE A 447 13.39 25.96 19.74
C PHE A 447 14.70 26.75 19.80
N GLN A 448 15.43 26.67 20.91
CA GLN A 448 16.76 27.29 21.02
C GLN A 448 17.75 26.73 20.00
N SER A 449 17.77 25.40 19.79
CA SER A 449 18.62 24.79 18.76
C SER A 449 18.22 25.23 17.34
N CYS A 450 16.92 25.38 17.07
CA CYS A 450 16.42 25.95 15.81
C CYS A 450 16.98 27.38 15.58
N CYS A 451 16.93 28.22 16.61
CA CYS A 451 17.52 29.58 16.56
C CYS A 451 19.03 29.56 16.38
N GLU A 452 19.75 28.67 17.08
CA GLU A 452 21.20 28.53 17.00
C GLU A 452 21.65 28.11 15.60
N HIS A 453 20.90 27.21 14.96
CA HIS A 453 21.14 26.76 13.59
C HIS A 453 20.65 27.74 12.51
N GLY A 454 19.99 28.84 12.88
CA GLY A 454 19.46 29.81 11.91
C GLY A 454 18.26 29.29 11.11
N MET A 455 17.54 28.29 11.62
CA MET A 455 16.40 27.66 10.94
C MET A 455 15.04 28.21 11.39
N LEU A 456 15.06 29.34 12.09
CA LEU A 456 13.84 29.99 12.57
C LEU A 456 13.11 30.63 11.38
N THR A 457 11.86 30.23 11.14
CA THR A 457 10.99 30.85 10.13
C THR A 457 9.69 31.35 10.77
N VAL A 458 8.87 32.08 10.02
CA VAL A 458 7.57 32.57 10.50
C VAL A 458 6.66 31.39 10.82
N GLU A 459 6.70 30.33 10.02
CA GLU A 459 5.93 29.10 10.22
C GLU A 459 6.32 28.40 11.52
N VAL A 460 7.62 28.36 11.86
CA VAL A 460 8.08 27.81 13.14
C VAL A 460 7.55 28.63 14.31
N LEU A 461 7.57 29.97 14.20
CA LEU A 461 7.05 30.85 15.25
C LEU A 461 5.54 30.68 15.44
N ASP A 462 4.79 30.66 14.35
CA ASP A 462 3.34 30.48 14.37
C ASP A 462 2.98 29.09 14.91
N ALA A 463 3.66 28.03 14.48
CA ALA A 463 3.44 26.67 14.99
C ALA A 463 3.70 26.56 16.51
N VAL A 464 4.74 27.23 17.03
CA VAL A 464 5.00 27.25 18.48
C VAL A 464 3.94 28.08 19.19
N ARG A 465 3.56 29.24 18.63
CA ARG A 465 2.55 30.14 19.21
C ARG A 465 1.18 29.48 19.30
N ASP A 466 0.76 28.78 18.25
CA ASP A 466 -0.53 28.09 18.22
C ASP A 466 -0.57 26.92 19.20
N ALA A 467 0.58 26.32 19.49
CA ALA A 467 0.67 25.13 20.31
C ALA A 467 0.94 25.41 21.81
N VAL A 468 1.30 26.63 22.20
CA VAL A 468 1.59 26.98 23.61
C VAL A 468 0.86 28.26 24.04
N PRO A 469 0.45 28.40 25.32
CA PRO A 469 -0.14 29.66 25.78
C PRO A 469 0.79 30.87 25.58
N ASP A 470 0.25 32.05 25.29
CA ASP A 470 1.03 33.28 25.03
C ASP A 470 2.11 33.56 26.09
N GLU A 471 1.81 33.36 27.37
CA GLU A 471 2.79 33.54 28.45
C GLU A 471 4.00 32.60 28.32
N THR A 472 3.74 31.37 27.87
CA THR A 472 4.73 30.31 27.69
C THR A 472 5.54 30.56 26.43
N PHE A 473 4.89 31.06 25.37
CA PHE A 473 5.54 31.51 24.15
C PHE A 473 6.54 32.64 24.42
N LEU A 474 6.11 33.68 25.16
CA LEU A 474 7.00 34.79 25.55
C LEU A 474 8.22 34.31 26.36
N GLN A 475 8.04 33.32 27.23
CA GLN A 475 9.15 32.69 27.98
C GLN A 475 10.12 31.87 27.10
N MET A 476 9.65 31.32 25.98
CA MET A 476 10.50 30.62 25.00
C MET A 476 11.30 31.62 24.17
N VAL A 477 10.67 32.69 23.69
CA VAL A 477 11.29 33.73 22.86
C VAL A 477 12.24 34.63 23.66
N GLY A 478 12.11 34.66 25.00
CA GLY A 478 12.97 35.45 25.89
C GLY A 478 12.47 36.86 26.15
N GLY A 479 11.18 37.13 25.91
CA GLY A 479 10.54 38.39 26.24
C GLY A 479 10.47 38.60 27.76
N LYS A 480 10.99 39.72 28.26
CA LYS A 480 10.78 40.12 29.66
C LYS A 480 9.32 40.53 29.85
N LYS A 481 8.64 39.96 30.87
CA LYS A 481 7.22 40.19 31.17
C LYS A 481 6.90 41.67 31.47
N ASP A 482 7.90 42.46 31.82
CA ASP A 482 7.76 43.78 32.45
C ASP A 482 7.35 44.93 31.50
N LYS A 483 7.20 44.72 30.19
CA LYS A 483 6.86 45.79 29.22
C LYS A 483 5.48 45.71 28.57
N TYR A 484 4.68 44.68 28.87
CA TYR A 484 3.48 44.36 28.09
C TYR A 484 2.13 44.59 28.78
N VAL A 485 2.11 45.29 29.91
CA VAL A 485 0.85 45.68 30.57
C VAL A 485 0.38 47.03 30.00
N GLY A 486 -0.06 47.02 28.75
CA GLY A 486 -0.90 48.07 28.17
C GLY A 486 -2.30 47.49 27.94
N ASP A 487 -3.34 48.17 28.41
CA ASP A 487 -4.73 47.67 28.51
C ASP A 487 -5.42 47.25 27.20
N ASP A 488 -4.77 47.42 26.04
CA ASP A 488 -5.33 47.06 24.74
C ASP A 488 -4.99 45.61 24.35
N LYS A 489 -5.94 44.70 24.61
CA LYS A 489 -5.91 43.25 24.37
C LYS A 489 -5.89 42.82 22.88
N LYS A 490 -5.09 43.44 22.02
CA LYS A 490 -4.88 42.93 20.66
C LYS A 490 -3.62 42.07 20.61
N PRO A 491 -3.69 40.79 20.19
CA PRO A 491 -2.50 39.99 19.99
C PRO A 491 -1.61 40.67 18.95
N LEU A 492 -0.32 40.84 19.26
CA LEU A 492 0.64 41.40 18.30
C LEU A 492 0.76 40.46 17.09
N PRO A 493 0.84 41.02 15.87
CA PRO A 493 1.14 40.23 14.68
C PRO A 493 2.53 39.59 14.81
N SER A 494 2.71 38.37 14.29
CA SER A 494 3.98 37.61 14.35
C SER A 494 5.17 38.42 13.82
N GLU A 495 4.93 39.28 12.82
CA GLU A 495 5.91 40.24 12.28
C GLU A 495 6.45 41.25 13.32
N ALA A 496 5.64 41.65 14.30
CA ALA A 496 6.08 42.57 15.36
C ALA A 496 6.94 41.86 16.41
N ILE A 497 6.67 40.57 16.66
CA ILE A 497 7.46 39.74 17.58
C ILE A 497 8.88 39.54 17.04
N VAL A 498 9.05 39.39 15.72
CA VAL A 498 10.37 39.33 15.07
C VAL A 498 11.23 40.54 15.44
N LYS A 499 10.66 41.71 15.71
CA LYS A 499 11.42 42.91 16.11
C LYS A 499 11.92 42.89 17.57
N GLU A 500 11.33 42.04 18.42
CA GLU A 500 11.71 41.90 19.83
C GLU A 500 12.57 40.68 20.14
N VAL A 501 12.66 39.74 19.21
CA VAL A 501 13.67 38.70 19.26
C VAL A 501 15.05 39.38 19.39
N PRO A 502 15.97 38.89 20.25
CA PRO A 502 17.28 39.50 20.42
C PRO A 502 17.89 39.90 19.07
N ILE A 503 18.37 41.14 18.95
CA ILE A 503 18.87 41.72 17.69
C ILE A 503 19.89 40.79 17.01
N ASP A 504 20.65 40.02 17.79
CA ASP A 504 21.62 39.04 17.28
C ASP A 504 20.98 37.84 16.55
N TRP A 505 19.73 37.49 16.85
CA TRP A 505 18.96 36.46 16.15
C TRP A 505 18.25 37.05 14.92
N VAL A 506 17.71 38.26 15.05
CA VAL A 506 17.08 38.99 13.93
C VAL A 506 18.10 39.30 12.84
N LYS A 507 19.33 39.64 13.21
CA LYS A 507 20.44 39.78 12.28
C LYS A 507 20.74 38.48 11.51
N ARG A 508 20.48 37.30 12.07
CA ARG A 508 20.64 36.04 11.34
C ARG A 508 19.48 35.77 10.37
N LEU A 509 18.26 36.13 10.77
CA LEU A 509 17.06 36.04 9.92
C LEU A 509 17.15 36.91 8.67
N PHE A 510 17.66 38.15 8.77
CA PHE A 510 17.65 39.12 7.68
C PHE A 510 18.94 39.20 6.85
N PHE A 511 20.06 38.64 7.32
CA PHE A 511 21.35 38.68 6.58
C PHE A 511 21.81 37.30 6.07
N SER A 512 20.95 36.27 6.13
CA SER A 512 21.20 34.92 5.60
C SER A 512 20.50 34.65 4.25
N ALA A 513 19.72 35.60 3.74
CA ALA A 513 19.20 35.62 2.38
C ALA A 513 20.09 36.52 1.52
#